data_AF-A0AA88KVF5-F1
#
_entry.id   AF-A0AA88KVF5-F1
#
_cell.length_a   1.000
_cell.length_b   1.000
_cell.length_c   1.000
_cell.angle_alpha   90.00
_cell.angle_beta   90.00
_cell.angle_gamma   90.00
#
_symmetry.space_group_name_H-M   'P 1'
#
loop_
_entity.id
_entity.type
_entity.pdbx_description
1 polymer ?
#
loop_
_entity_poly.entity_id
_entity_poly.type
_entity_poly.pdbx_seq_one_letter_code
_entity_poly.pdbx_strand_id
1 'polypeptide(L)'
;AEETTPSFIEDIFGRKYPILSPKHEDFPLLVSPGVSGQLNGNVKRFELESNISENGTVLGYETRKAGLINLEIGQLREATQLLNGGLASLNRPDALEESQGQALPPSLKERATYVRTSGGIESIDRQLKEQQDMLASNDEILTKIDQMLRDEKASDDQLRAQFGSKWTRATSDSNGKVQN
;
A
#
# COMPACT_ATOMS: atom_id res chain seq x y z
N ALA A 1 10.23 12.70 -43.85
CA ALA A 1 11.17 11.80 -43.16
C ALA A 1 10.35 11.06 -42.12
N GLU A 2 10.17 9.75 -42.28
CA GLU A 2 9.48 8.89 -41.31
C GLU A 2 10.27 8.91 -40.01
N GLU A 3 9.69 9.49 -38.95
CA GLU A 3 10.22 9.41 -37.59
C GLU A 3 9.93 8.00 -37.06
N THR A 4 10.93 7.11 -37.17
CA THR A 4 10.94 5.82 -36.47
C THR A 4 10.94 6.07 -34.97
N THR A 5 9.79 5.87 -34.33
CA THR A 5 9.68 5.80 -32.88
C THR A 5 10.51 4.62 -32.36
N PRO A 6 11.43 4.81 -31.40
CA PRO A 6 12.24 3.73 -30.88
C PRO A 6 11.35 2.71 -30.15
N SER A 7 11.60 1.42 -30.39
CA SER A 7 10.82 0.30 -29.84
C SER A 7 11.27 -0.17 -28.45
N PHE A 8 12.36 0.41 -27.92
CA PHE A 8 12.99 0.01 -26.66
C PHE A 8 13.54 1.22 -25.87
N ILE A 9 13.53 1.13 -24.53
CA ILE A 9 14.24 2.02 -23.61
C ILE A 9 15.52 1.30 -23.15
N GLU A 10 16.66 1.99 -23.16
CA GLU A 10 17.96 1.46 -22.74
C GLU A 10 18.38 2.12 -21.42
N ASP A 11 18.74 1.31 -20.42
CA ASP A 11 19.19 1.80 -19.11
C ASP A 11 20.70 2.13 -19.11
N ILE A 12 21.20 2.80 -18.06
CA ILE A 12 22.61 3.21 -17.88
C ILE A 12 23.60 2.04 -17.94
N PHE A 13 23.13 0.81 -17.73
CA PHE A 13 23.90 -0.42 -17.85
C PHE A 13 23.79 -1.10 -19.24
N GLY A 14 23.22 -0.43 -20.23
CA GLY A 14 23.09 -0.93 -21.61
C GLY A 14 22.06 -2.05 -21.79
N ARG A 15 21.10 -2.18 -20.87
CA ARG A 15 20.02 -3.18 -20.97
C ARG A 15 18.81 -2.58 -21.69
N LYS A 16 18.31 -3.27 -22.70
CA LYS A 16 17.17 -2.84 -23.53
C LYS A 16 15.86 -3.44 -23.02
N TYR A 17 14.88 -2.59 -22.73
CA TYR A 17 13.52 -2.94 -22.32
C TYR A 17 12.50 -2.56 -23.40
N PRO A 18 11.58 -3.46 -23.81
CA PRO A 18 10.60 -3.15 -24.85
C PRO A 18 9.62 -2.08 -24.37
N ILE A 19 9.33 -1.09 -25.20
CA ILE A 19 8.27 -0.11 -24.93
C ILE A 19 6.93 -0.80 -25.22
N LEU A 20 6.21 -1.18 -24.16
CA LEU A 20 4.82 -1.61 -24.25
C LEU A 20 3.98 -0.38 -24.58
N SER A 21 3.57 -0.23 -25.85
CA SER A 21 2.60 0.81 -26.22
C SER A 21 1.31 0.60 -25.42
N PRO A 22 0.74 1.65 -24.81
CA PRO A 22 -0.61 1.58 -24.28
C PRO A 22 -1.53 1.44 -25.48
N LYS A 23 -1.96 0.22 -25.79
CA LYS A 23 -3.03 0.02 -26.75
C LYS A 23 -4.27 0.65 -26.11
N HIS A 24 -4.67 1.79 -26.68
CA HIS A 24 -5.98 2.43 -26.58
C HIS A 24 -6.90 1.76 -25.54
N GLU A 25 -6.92 2.34 -24.33
CA GLU A 25 -7.90 2.02 -23.31
C GLU A 25 -9.27 2.50 -23.79
N ASP A 26 -9.97 1.67 -24.55
CA ASP A 26 -11.43 1.69 -24.55
C ASP A 26 -11.85 1.17 -23.17
N PHE A 27 -11.93 2.09 -22.19
CA PHE A 27 -12.56 1.80 -20.91
C PHE A 27 -13.97 1.28 -21.18
N PRO A 28 -14.33 0.03 -20.80
CA PRO A 28 -15.71 -0.37 -20.87
C PRO A 28 -16.47 0.48 -19.84
N LEU A 29 -17.32 1.36 -20.36
CA LEU A 29 -18.31 2.08 -19.57
C LEU A 29 -19.03 1.06 -18.69
N LEU A 30 -19.14 1.36 -17.40
CA LEU A 30 -19.89 0.57 -16.43
C LEU A 30 -21.36 0.57 -16.86
N VAL A 31 -21.78 -0.41 -17.66
CA VAL A 31 -23.15 -0.52 -18.15
C VAL A 31 -24.03 -0.99 -16.99
N SER A 32 -24.94 -0.12 -16.56
CA SER A 32 -26.00 -0.42 -15.61
C SER A 32 -26.78 -1.69 -16.00
N PRO A 33 -27.22 -2.53 -15.04
CA PRO A 33 -27.93 -3.75 -15.35
C PRO A 33 -29.36 -3.42 -15.79
N GLY A 34 -29.59 -3.44 -17.10
CA GLY A 34 -30.92 -3.22 -17.68
C GLY A 34 -31.07 -3.89 -19.04
N VAL A 35 -32.04 -4.81 -19.09
CA VAL A 35 -32.68 -5.41 -20.27
C VAL A 35 -32.06 -6.71 -20.79
N SER A 36 -32.87 -7.77 -20.65
CA SER A 36 -32.71 -9.13 -21.15
C SER A 36 -32.37 -9.20 -22.63
N GLY A 37 -31.28 -9.91 -22.92
CA GLY A 37 -31.06 -10.62 -24.18
C GLY A 37 -30.40 -11.96 -23.84
N GLN A 38 -31.08 -13.07 -24.13
CA GLN A 38 -30.50 -14.40 -24.00
C GLN A 38 -29.37 -14.56 -25.01
N LEU A 39 -28.12 -14.39 -24.57
CA LEU A 39 -26.94 -14.75 -25.31
C LEU A 39 -26.25 -15.93 -24.61
N ASN A 40 -25.86 -16.91 -25.44
CA ASN A 40 -25.37 -18.24 -25.12
C ASN A 40 -24.40 -18.27 -23.92
N GLY A 41 -24.69 -19.13 -22.93
CA GLY A 41 -23.93 -19.24 -21.67
C GLY A 41 -22.44 -19.57 -21.83
N ASN A 42 -22.02 -20.04 -23.00
CA ASN A 42 -20.62 -20.32 -23.31
C ASN A 42 -19.79 -19.06 -23.57
N VAL A 43 -20.39 -18.00 -24.13
CA VAL A 43 -19.67 -16.75 -24.45
C VAL A 43 -19.38 -15.95 -23.18
N LYS A 44 -20.36 -15.83 -22.28
CA LYS A 44 -20.18 -15.14 -20.99
C LYS A 44 -19.15 -15.81 -20.08
N ARG A 45 -19.03 -17.14 -20.13
CA ARG A 45 -18.02 -17.88 -19.36
C ARG A 45 -16.60 -17.58 -19.86
N PHE A 46 -16.41 -17.54 -21.18
CA PHE A 46 -15.10 -17.29 -21.78
C PHE A 46 -14.56 -15.88 -21.50
N GLU A 47 -15.43 -14.86 -21.58
CA GLU A 47 -15.07 -13.47 -21.27
C GLU A 47 -14.74 -13.27 -19.78
N LEU A 48 -15.42 -13.99 -18.88
CA LEU A 48 -15.11 -13.94 -17.44
C LEU A 48 -13.78 -14.65 -17.14
N GLU A 49 -13.53 -15.82 -17.73
CA GLU A 49 -12.29 -16.58 -17.52
C GLU A 49 -11.05 -15.83 -18.06
N SER A 50 -11.18 -15.12 -19.20
CA SER A 50 -10.09 -14.28 -19.73
C SER A 50 -9.78 -13.11 -18.80
N ASN A 51 -10.80 -12.42 -18.29
CA ASN A 51 -10.64 -11.29 -17.36
C ASN A 51 -10.04 -11.71 -16.02
N ILE A 52 -10.40 -12.90 -15.49
CA ILE A 52 -9.82 -13.42 -14.23
C ILE A 52 -8.35 -13.75 -14.42
N SER A 53 -7.98 -14.36 -15.55
CA SER A 53 -6.57 -14.65 -15.87
C SER A 53 -5.76 -13.38 -16.04
N GLU A 54 -6.30 -12.36 -16.71
CA GLU A 54 -5.63 -11.09 -16.94
C GLU A 54 -5.47 -10.27 -15.65
N ASN A 55 -6.50 -10.22 -14.81
CA ASN A 55 -6.40 -9.57 -13.50
C ASN A 55 -5.38 -10.28 -12.59
N GLY A 56 -5.34 -11.61 -12.61
CA GLY A 56 -4.36 -12.39 -11.84
C GLY A 56 -2.91 -12.13 -12.27
N THR A 57 -2.65 -11.96 -13.57
CA THR A 57 -1.31 -11.67 -14.08
C THR A 57 -0.88 -10.23 -13.83
N VAL A 58 -1.79 -9.26 -13.96
CA VAL A 58 -1.54 -7.84 -13.65
C VAL A 58 -1.24 -7.66 -12.15
N LEU A 59 -2.02 -8.28 -11.26
CA LEU A 59 -1.75 -8.25 -9.82
C LEU A 59 -0.40 -8.87 -9.46
N GLY A 60 -0.04 -9.99 -10.11
CA GLY A 60 1.27 -10.63 -9.93
C GLY A 60 2.44 -9.79 -10.46
N TYR A 61 2.21 -8.96 -11.49
CA TYR A 61 3.20 -8.01 -11.99
C TYR A 61 3.37 -6.84 -11.00
N GLU A 62 2.28 -6.19 -10.60
CA GLU A 62 2.32 -5.06 -9.67
C GLU A 62 2.93 -5.47 -8.32
N THR A 63 2.64 -6.67 -7.82
CA THR A 63 3.26 -7.19 -6.58
C THR A 63 4.77 -7.33 -6.71
N ARG A 64 5.26 -7.88 -7.83
CA ARG A 64 6.71 -8.05 -8.07
C ARG A 64 7.41 -6.70 -8.26
N LYS A 65 6.78 -5.79 -9.00
CA LYS A 65 7.26 -4.43 -9.19
C LYS A 65 7.36 -3.68 -7.87
N ALA A 66 6.30 -3.70 -7.05
CA ALA A 66 6.32 -3.13 -5.72
C ALA A 66 7.40 -3.77 -4.83
N GLY A 67 7.56 -5.09 -4.90
CA GLY A 67 8.61 -5.82 -4.19
C GLY A 67 10.02 -5.36 -4.56
N LEU A 68 10.33 -5.24 -5.85
CA LEU A 68 11.63 -4.76 -6.34
C LEU A 68 11.90 -3.31 -5.94
N ILE A 69 10.91 -2.43 -6.10
CA ILE A 69 11.03 -1.02 -5.72
C ILE A 69 11.28 -0.89 -4.21
N ASN A 70 10.52 -1.62 -3.39
CA ASN A 70 10.70 -1.58 -1.94
C ASN A 70 12.05 -2.16 -1.49
N LEU A 71 12.55 -3.19 -2.17
CA LEU A 71 13.88 -3.74 -1.92
C LEU A 71 14.97 -2.70 -2.19
N GLU A 72 14.93 -2.06 -3.37
CA GLU A 72 15.90 -1.05 -3.76
C GLU A 72 15.86 0.17 -2.82
N ILE A 73 14.67 0.65 -2.47
CA ILE A 73 14.49 1.72 -1.47
C ILE A 73 15.09 1.30 -0.12
N GLY A 74 14.91 0.05 0.30
CA GLY A 74 15.50 -0.50 1.51
C GLY A 74 17.03 -0.45 1.48
N GLN A 75 17.65 -0.93 0.40
CA GLN A 75 19.10 -0.92 0.22
C GLN A 75 19.66 0.51 0.23
N LEU A 76 19.02 1.45 -0.46
CA LEU A 76 19.43 2.85 -0.47
C LEU A 76 19.33 3.49 0.92
N ARG A 77 18.27 3.19 1.68
CA ARG A 77 18.11 3.68 3.06
C ARG A 77 19.19 3.11 3.98
N GLU A 78 19.49 1.82 3.89
CA GLU A 78 20.53 1.16 4.67
C GLU A 78 21.91 1.73 4.35
N ALA A 79 22.27 1.84 3.07
CA ALA A 79 23.53 2.43 2.63
C ALA A 79 23.69 3.87 3.13
N THR A 80 22.61 4.66 3.09
CA THR A 80 22.59 6.04 3.61
C THR A 80 22.77 6.07 5.13
N GLN A 81 22.14 5.16 5.87
CA GLN A 81 22.29 5.05 7.32
C GLN A 81 23.70 4.62 7.71
N LEU A 82 24.28 3.63 7.02
CA LEU A 82 25.66 3.19 7.24
C LEU A 82 26.66 4.31 6.97
N LEU A 83 26.48 5.06 5.87
CA LEU A 83 27.31 6.21 5.55
C LEU A 83 27.19 7.29 6.63
N ASN A 84 25.97 7.68 7.02
CA ASN A 84 25.75 8.69 8.04
C ASN A 84 26.31 8.26 9.40
N GLY A 85 26.17 6.98 9.77
CA GLY A 85 26.76 6.41 10.97
C GLY A 85 28.30 6.41 10.92
N GLY A 86 28.89 6.06 9.78
CA GLY A 86 30.32 6.13 9.54
C GLY A 86 30.85 7.56 9.67
N LEU A 87 30.19 8.53 9.02
CA LEU A 87 30.55 9.96 9.09
C LEU A 87 30.41 10.53 10.50
N ALA A 88 29.42 10.10 11.27
CA ALA A 88 29.23 10.48 12.67
C ALA A 88 30.33 9.88 13.57
N SER A 89 30.68 8.61 13.38
CA SER A 89 31.77 7.95 14.14
C SER A 89 33.13 8.61 13.91
N LEU A 90 33.33 9.18 12.73
CA LEU A 90 34.53 9.93 12.37
C LEU A 90 34.44 11.42 12.70
N ASN A 91 33.32 11.91 13.27
CA ASN A 91 33.08 13.33 13.54
C ASN A 91 33.38 14.26 12.33
N ARG A 92 33.18 13.77 11.10
CA ARG A 92 33.78 14.35 9.87
C ARG A 92 32.78 14.83 8.81
N PRO A 93 31.82 15.64 9.23
CA PRO A 93 31.61 16.94 8.58
C PRO A 93 32.18 18.08 9.43
N ASP A 94 32.24 17.93 10.75
CA ASP A 94 32.64 18.98 11.69
C ASP A 94 34.16 19.17 11.81
N ALA A 95 34.97 18.11 11.68
CA ALA A 95 36.43 18.22 11.83
C ALA A 95 37.18 18.83 10.62
N LEU A 96 36.51 19.08 9.50
CA LEU A 96 37.10 19.77 8.32
C LEU A 96 36.74 21.26 8.28
N GLU A 97 35.67 21.67 8.97
CA GLU A 97 35.22 23.05 9.04
C GLU A 97 35.88 23.74 10.24
N GLU A 98 37.15 24.12 10.09
CA GLU A 98 37.88 24.87 11.11
C GLU A 98 37.25 26.26 11.30
N SER A 99 36.29 26.32 12.23
CA SER A 99 35.78 27.59 12.75
C SER A 99 36.91 28.25 13.52
N GLN A 100 37.38 29.39 13.03
CA GLN A 100 38.30 30.24 13.76
C GLN A 100 37.61 30.77 15.03
N GLY A 101 37.74 29.99 16.11
CA GLY A 101 37.71 30.44 17.50
C GLY A 101 36.37 30.70 18.17
N GLN A 102 35.24 30.91 17.48
CA GLN A 102 34.02 31.32 18.22
C GLN A 102 32.64 31.00 17.62
N ALA A 103 32.55 30.43 16.42
CA ALA A 103 31.26 30.14 15.79
C ALA A 103 30.99 28.63 15.66
N LEU A 104 29.75 28.18 15.89
CA LEU A 104 29.36 26.79 15.59
C LEU A 104 29.60 26.48 14.09
N PRO A 105 30.01 25.25 13.74
CA PRO A 105 30.26 24.86 12.35
C PRO A 105 28.98 25.03 11.50
N PRO A 106 29.12 25.45 10.22
CA PRO A 106 27.98 25.73 9.36
C PRO A 106 27.11 24.48 9.12
N SER A 107 27.70 23.29 9.00
CA SER A 107 26.94 22.04 8.86
C SER A 107 26.03 21.73 10.05
N LEU A 108 26.49 21.96 11.29
CA LEU A 108 25.65 21.82 12.49
C LEU A 108 24.55 22.89 12.56
N LYS A 109 24.86 24.13 12.16
CA LYS A 109 23.87 25.21 12.09
C LYS A 109 22.75 24.87 11.10
N GLU A 110 23.11 24.36 9.92
CA GLU A 110 22.15 23.95 8.89
C GLU A 110 21.23 22.83 9.39
N ARG A 111 21.80 21.80 10.02
CA ARG A 111 21.02 20.71 10.64
C ARG A 111 20.10 21.22 11.75
N ALA A 112 20.60 22.12 12.60
CA ALA A 112 19.78 22.71 13.66
C ALA A 112 18.65 23.58 13.08
N THR A 113 18.90 24.34 12.01
CA THR A 113 17.84 25.07 11.31
C THR A 113 16.83 24.14 10.69
N TYR A 114 17.27 23.06 10.04
CA TYR A 114 16.39 22.04 9.47
C TYR A 114 15.45 21.45 10.52
N VAL A 115 16.01 20.98 11.66
CA VAL A 115 15.22 20.42 12.76
C VAL A 115 14.19 21.43 13.29
N ARG A 116 14.57 22.70 13.46
CA ARG A 116 13.64 23.75 13.91
C ARG A 116 12.54 24.01 12.88
N THR A 117 12.87 24.08 11.59
CA THR A 117 11.90 24.29 10.52
C THR A 117 10.94 23.10 10.35
N SER A 118 11.39 21.89 10.65
CA SER A 118 10.57 20.66 10.63
C SER A 118 9.66 20.53 11.85
N GLY A 119 9.53 21.56 12.68
CA GLY A 119 8.66 21.58 13.85
C GLY A 119 9.30 21.05 15.14
N GLY A 120 10.62 20.81 15.14
CA GLY A 120 11.39 20.47 16.33
C GLY A 120 10.92 19.22 17.05
N ILE A 121 11.00 19.24 18.37
CA ILE A 121 10.57 18.13 19.23
C ILE A 121 9.03 18.03 19.31
N GLU A 122 8.34 19.17 19.26
CA GLU A 122 6.88 19.23 19.39
C GLU A 122 6.16 18.50 18.25
N SER A 123 6.73 18.52 17.03
CA SER A 123 6.15 17.77 15.91
C SER A 123 6.24 16.26 16.11
N ILE A 124 7.34 15.77 16.71
CA ILE A 124 7.54 14.36 17.05
C ILE A 124 6.56 13.95 18.17
N ASP A 125 6.47 14.74 19.24
CA ASP A 125 5.55 14.45 20.35
C ASP A 125 4.09 14.45 19.88
N ARG A 126 3.72 15.37 18.99
CA ARG A 126 2.40 15.39 18.36
C ARG A 126 2.15 14.13 17.53
N GLN A 127 3.08 13.76 16.66
CA GLN A 127 2.94 12.55 15.83
C GLN A 127 2.84 11.28 16.68
N LEU A 128 3.61 11.20 17.77
CA LEU A 128 3.55 10.08 18.69
C LEU A 128 2.15 9.98 19.34
N LYS A 129 1.62 11.11 19.80
CA LYS A 129 0.28 11.16 20.38
C LYS A 129 -0.81 10.80 19.36
N GLU A 130 -0.74 11.37 18.16
CA GLU A 130 -1.67 11.06 17.06
C GLU A 130 -1.65 9.57 16.69
N GLN A 131 -0.48 8.94 16.67
CA GLN A 131 -0.35 7.49 16.43
C GLN A 131 -1.01 6.65 17.53
N GLN A 132 -0.83 7.04 18.80
CA GLN A 132 -1.47 6.37 19.93
C GLN A 132 -3.00 6.53 19.88
N ASP A 133 -3.49 7.72 19.58
CA ASP A 133 -4.92 8.00 19.45
C ASP A 133 -5.55 7.20 18.29
N MET A 134 -4.86 7.12 17.13
CA MET A 134 -5.29 6.30 16.00
C MET A 134 -5.34 4.80 16.34
N LEU A 135 -4.36 4.30 17.08
CA LEU A 135 -4.34 2.91 17.53
C LEU A 135 -5.52 2.61 18.45
N ALA A 136 -5.76 3.48 19.44
CA ALA A 136 -6.89 3.34 20.36
C ALA A 136 -8.23 3.32 19.62
N SER A 137 -8.41 4.24 18.65
CA SER A 137 -9.62 4.28 17.84
C SER A 137 -9.80 3.02 16.98
N ASN A 138 -8.73 2.49 16.39
CA ASN A 138 -8.80 1.24 15.63
C ASN A 138 -9.21 0.07 16.51
N ASP A 139 -8.67 -0.03 17.74
CA ASP A 139 -9.05 -1.08 18.70
C ASP A 139 -10.51 -0.96 19.15
N GLU A 140 -11.01 0.26 19.35
CA GLU A 140 -12.42 0.51 19.63
C GLU A 140 -13.33 0.06 18.47
N ILE A 141 -12.93 0.35 17.22
CA ILE A 141 -13.66 -0.09 16.02
C ILE A 141 -13.69 -1.62 15.94
N LEU A 142 -12.54 -2.28 16.14
CA LEU A 142 -12.45 -3.75 16.14
C LEU A 142 -13.34 -4.35 17.24
N THR A 143 -13.27 -3.81 18.46
CA THR A 143 -14.10 -4.24 19.58
C THR A 143 -15.59 -4.10 19.27
N LYS A 144 -15.98 -2.99 18.63
CA LYS A 144 -17.37 -2.76 18.21
C LYS A 144 -17.82 -3.74 17.13
N ILE A 145 -16.97 -4.03 16.14
CA ILE A 145 -17.25 -5.01 15.09
C ILE A 145 -17.45 -6.39 15.71
N ASP A 146 -16.57 -6.80 16.63
CA ASP A 146 -16.70 -8.07 17.36
C ASP A 146 -18.00 -8.13 18.16
N GLN A 147 -18.38 -7.06 18.84
CA GLN A 147 -19.64 -6.99 19.56
C GLN A 147 -20.83 -7.12 18.62
N MET A 148 -20.82 -6.41 17.48
CA MET A 148 -21.88 -6.53 16.46
C MET A 148 -22.02 -7.95 15.92
N LEU A 149 -20.90 -8.65 15.68
CA LEU A 149 -20.91 -10.05 15.25
C LEU A 149 -21.48 -10.98 16.33
N ARG A 150 -21.15 -10.74 17.61
CA ARG A 150 -21.70 -11.51 18.74
C ARG A 150 -23.20 -11.28 18.92
N ASP A 151 -23.66 -10.04 18.81
CA ASP A 151 -25.07 -9.67 18.93
C ASP A 151 -25.89 -10.29 17.79
N GLU A 152 -25.38 -10.24 16.56
CA GLU A 152 -26.02 -10.90 15.41
C GLU A 152 -26.09 -12.42 15.60
N LYS A 153 -25.01 -13.05 16.08
CA LYS A 153 -25.01 -14.47 16.41
C LYS A 153 -26.04 -14.79 17.49
N ALA A 154 -26.11 -14.02 18.57
CA ALA A 154 -27.08 -14.23 19.65
C ALA A 154 -28.53 -14.08 19.15
N SER A 155 -28.78 -13.11 18.26
CA SER A 155 -30.07 -12.92 17.59
C SER A 155 -30.43 -14.11 16.70
N ASP A 156 -29.48 -14.60 15.87
CA ASP A 156 -29.66 -15.80 15.03
C ASP A 156 -29.96 -17.04 15.88
N ASP A 157 -29.27 -17.23 17.00
CA ASP A 157 -29.48 -18.34 17.92
C ASP A 157 -30.86 -18.27 18.60
N GLN A 158 -31.29 -17.06 19.02
CA GLN A 158 -32.62 -16.84 19.58
C GLN A 158 -33.74 -17.11 18.55
N LEU A 159 -33.59 -16.62 17.32
CA LEU A 159 -34.57 -16.84 16.24
C LEU A 159 -34.63 -18.32 15.85
N ARG A 160 -33.49 -19.01 15.79
CA ARG A 160 -33.46 -20.45 15.53
C ARG A 160 -34.15 -21.24 16.65
N ALA A 161 -33.99 -20.85 17.91
CA ALA A 161 -34.69 -21.47 19.04
C ALA A 161 -36.21 -21.26 18.98
N GLN A 162 -36.68 -20.08 18.56
CA GLN A 162 -38.12 -19.76 18.48
C GLN A 162 -38.81 -20.37 17.26
N PHE A 163 -38.16 -20.35 16.09
CA PHE A 163 -38.78 -20.70 14.80
C PHE A 163 -38.39 -22.09 14.29
N GLY A 164 -37.43 -22.77 14.93
CA GLY A 164 -37.05 -24.15 14.69
C GLY A 164 -36.89 -24.47 13.20
N SER A 165 -37.77 -25.33 12.67
CA SER A 165 -37.73 -25.80 11.28
C SER A 165 -38.09 -24.75 10.22
N LYS A 166 -38.62 -23.57 10.59
CA LYS A 166 -38.88 -22.45 9.66
C LYS A 166 -37.66 -21.54 9.45
N TRP A 167 -36.61 -21.67 10.26
CA TRP A 167 -35.38 -20.87 10.15
C TRP A 167 -34.29 -21.61 9.35
N THR A 168 -34.27 -21.39 8.04
CA THR A 168 -33.39 -22.11 7.08
C THR A 168 -32.14 -21.32 6.65
N ARG A 169 -31.81 -20.21 7.33
CA ARG A 169 -30.59 -19.44 7.05
C ARG A 169 -29.33 -20.19 7.53
N ALA A 170 -28.23 -20.07 6.78
CA ALA A 170 -26.92 -20.60 7.17
C ALA A 170 -26.48 -19.99 8.51
N THR A 171 -25.92 -20.82 9.38
CA THR A 171 -25.52 -20.43 10.75
C THR A 171 -24.48 -19.30 10.73
N SER A 172 -24.62 -18.32 11.61
CA SER A 172 -23.65 -17.22 11.71
C SER A 172 -22.21 -17.70 12.00
N ASP A 173 -22.04 -18.88 12.63
CA ASP A 173 -20.74 -19.52 12.87
C ASP A 173 -20.00 -19.98 11.61
N SER A 174 -20.71 -20.34 10.54
CA SER A 174 -20.07 -20.73 9.28
C SER A 174 -19.65 -19.52 8.46
N ASN A 175 -20.30 -18.37 8.67
CA ASN A 175 -20.06 -17.15 7.89
C ASN A 175 -19.06 -16.20 8.55
N GLY A 176 -18.88 -16.29 9.88
CA GLY A 176 -17.90 -15.48 10.63
C GLY A 176 -16.46 -16.02 10.64
N LYS A 177 -16.21 -17.20 10.06
CA LYS A 177 -14.84 -17.71 9.90
C LYS A 177 -14.18 -17.04 8.70
N VAL A 178 -13.43 -15.97 8.96
CA VAL A 178 -12.36 -15.54 8.07
C VAL A 178 -11.42 -16.74 7.94
N GLN A 179 -11.37 -17.34 6.75
CA GLN A 179 -10.45 -18.41 6.43
C GLN A 179 -9.03 -17.83 6.55
N ASN A 180 -8.33 -18.17 7.62
CA ASN A 180 -6.89 -18.00 7.76
C ASN A 180 -6.15 -19.06 6.93
#